data_AF-A0A3D2SKP7-F1
#
_entry.id   AF-A0A3D2SKP7-F1
#
_cell.length_a   1.000
_cell.length_b   1.000
_cell.length_c   1.000
_cell.angle_alpha   90.00
_cell.angle_beta   90.00
_cell.angle_gamma   90.00
#
_symmetry.space_group_name_H-M   'P 1'
#
loop_
_entity.id
_entity.type
_entity.pdbx_description
1 polymer ?
#
loop_
_entity_poly.entity_id
_entity_poly.type
_entity_poly.pdbx_seq_one_letter_code
_entity_poly.pdbx_strand_id
1 'polypeptide(L)'
;MNLEYSHKPNYYFFAHKLVLFLEGEVRKHPEHLRETYNLHEIYDLFNHDFASTSTNLEGILNIADEYVIETAYGAQPLISKYR
;
A
#
# COMPACT_ATOMS: atom_id res chain seq x y z
N MET A 1 -21.10 23.44 -20.16
CA MET A 1 -20.91 22.73 -18.87
C MET A 1 -20.10 21.49 -19.19
N ASN A 2 -18.79 21.52 -18.96
CA ASN A 2 -17.94 20.35 -19.19
C ASN A 2 -18.07 19.43 -17.98
N LEU A 3 -18.72 18.29 -18.17
CA LEU A 3 -18.63 17.15 -17.26
C LEU A 3 -17.32 16.44 -17.55
N GLU A 4 -16.22 16.98 -17.03
CA GLU A 4 -14.96 16.25 -17.03
C GLU A 4 -15.08 15.13 -15.98
N TYR A 5 -15.18 13.90 -16.45
CA TYR A 5 -14.95 12.74 -15.61
C TYR A 5 -13.49 12.80 -15.15
N SER A 6 -13.27 13.35 -13.96
CA SER A 6 -12.02 13.17 -13.21
C SER A 6 -11.76 11.66 -13.13
N HIS A 7 -10.57 11.23 -13.54
CA HIS A 7 -10.16 9.83 -13.60
C HIS A 7 -10.63 9.06 -12.35
N LYS A 8 -11.26 7.89 -12.55
CA LYS A 8 -11.64 7.02 -11.43
C LYS A 8 -10.39 6.74 -10.58
N PRO A 9 -10.48 6.81 -9.24
CA PRO A 9 -9.32 6.51 -8.41
C PRO A 9 -8.85 5.08 -8.67
N ASN A 10 -7.54 4.91 -8.90
CA ASN A 10 -6.96 3.62 -9.23
C ASN A 10 -6.60 2.84 -7.95
N TYR A 11 -7.60 2.54 -7.12
CA TYR A 11 -7.41 1.88 -5.81
C TYR A 11 -6.56 0.61 -5.90
N TYR A 12 -6.91 -0.30 -6.82
CA TYR A 12 -6.19 -1.56 -7.02
C TYR A 12 -4.75 -1.37 -7.51
N PHE A 13 -4.48 -0.35 -8.34
CA PHE A 13 -3.13 -0.07 -8.81
C PHE A 13 -2.23 0.33 -7.65
N PHE A 14 -2.68 1.28 -6.80
CA PHE A 14 -1.90 1.74 -5.67
C PHE A 14 -1.79 0.68 -4.57
N ALA A 15 -2.84 -0.11 -4.34
CA ALA A 15 -2.78 -1.24 -3.42
C ALA A 15 -1.74 -2.28 -3.88
N HIS A 16 -1.76 -2.66 -5.16
CA HIS A 16 -0.78 -3.59 -5.71
C HIS A 16 0.64 -3.02 -5.66
N LYS A 17 0.82 -1.73 -5.95
CA LYS A 17 2.11 -1.04 -5.85
C LYS A 17 2.66 -1.06 -4.42
N LEU A 18 1.79 -0.85 -3.42
CA LEU A 18 2.15 -0.94 -2.00
C LEU A 18 2.57 -2.36 -1.62
N VAL A 19 1.81 -3.38 -2.01
CA VAL A 19 2.11 -4.78 -1.73
C VAL A 19 3.47 -5.19 -2.31
N LEU A 20 3.74 -4.86 -3.59
CA LEU A 20 5.02 -5.18 -4.23
C LEU A 20 6.21 -4.49 -3.54
N PHE A 21 6.00 -3.26 -3.06
CA PHE A 21 7.01 -2.55 -2.29
C PHE A 21 7.31 -3.29 -0.97
N LEU A 22 6.28 -3.60 -0.18
CA LEU A 22 6.42 -4.31 1.10
C LEU A 22 7.04 -5.71 0.93
N GLU A 23 6.60 -6.47 -0.08
CA GLU A 23 7.18 -7.76 -0.41
C GLU A 23 8.67 -7.64 -0.77
N GLY A 24 9.03 -6.60 -1.53
CA GLY A 24 10.41 -6.29 -1.88
C GLY A 24 11.28 -6.00 -0.66
N GLU A 25 10.77 -5.24 0.30
CA GLU A 25 11.48 -4.92 1.56
C GLU A 25 11.73 -6.18 2.38
N VAL A 26 10.70 -7.03 2.56
CA VAL A 26 10.82 -8.31 3.28
C VAL A 26 11.85 -9.22 2.63
N ARG A 27 11.87 -9.30 1.29
CA ARG A 27 12.81 -10.16 0.55
C ARG A 27 14.24 -9.67 0.60
N LYS A 28 14.47 -8.36 0.58
CA LYS A 28 15.81 -7.77 0.57
C LYS A 28 16.44 -7.75 1.96
N HIS A 29 15.64 -7.59 3.00
CA HIS A 29 16.10 -7.40 4.38
C HIS A 29 15.30 -8.25 5.38
N PRO A 30 15.31 -9.59 5.26
CA PRO A 30 14.48 -10.46 6.09
C PRO A 30 14.81 -10.38 7.59
N GLU A 31 16.06 -10.05 7.94
CA GLU A 31 16.50 -9.85 9.33
C GLU A 31 16.22 -8.44 9.89
N HIS A 32 15.85 -7.48 9.03
CA HIS A 32 15.64 -6.08 9.40
C HIS A 32 14.30 -5.58 8.85
N LEU A 33 13.23 -6.30 9.20
CA LEU A 33 11.88 -5.91 8.83
C LEU A 33 11.51 -4.59 9.49
N ARG A 34 11.14 -3.63 8.65
CA ARG A 34 10.63 -2.35 9.13
C ARG A 34 9.17 -2.50 9.54
N GLU A 35 8.85 -2.12 10.77
CA GLU A 35 7.51 -2.30 11.34
C GLU A 35 6.51 -1.22 10.92
N THR A 36 6.99 -0.03 10.53
CA THR A 36 6.13 1.12 10.21
C THR A 36 6.68 1.97 9.08
N TYR A 37 5.78 2.41 8.20
CA TYR A 37 6.03 3.37 7.13
C TYR A 37 5.23 4.65 7.40
N ASN A 38 5.83 5.80 7.13
CA ASN A 38 5.14 7.08 7.32
C ASN A 38 4.44 7.53 6.03
N LEU A 39 3.52 8.50 6.15
CA LEU A 39 2.70 8.95 5.02
C LEU A 39 3.52 9.57 3.88
N HIS A 40 4.66 10.19 4.18
CA HIS A 40 5.53 10.80 3.17
C HIS A 40 6.16 9.73 2.28
N GLU A 41 6.59 8.60 2.86
CA GLU A 41 7.10 7.47 2.09
C GLU A 41 6.03 6.84 1.19
N ILE A 42 4.80 6.76 1.68
CA ILE A 42 3.66 6.29 0.87
C ILE A 42 3.36 7.29 -0.26
N TYR A 43 3.53 8.60 -0.02
CA TYR A 43 3.35 9.64 -1.03
C TYR A 43 4.40 9.56 -2.13
N ASP A 44 5.67 9.37 -1.77
CA ASP A 44 6.75 9.15 -2.73
C ASP A 44 6.49 7.85 -3.52
N LEU A 45 6.10 6.78 -2.82
CA LEU A 45 5.72 5.52 -3.45
C LEU A 45 4.54 5.71 -4.41
N PHE A 46 3.57 6.56 -4.11
CA PHE A 46 2.41 6.82 -4.97
C PHE A 46 2.69 7.89 -6.03
N ASN A 47 3.97 8.16 -6.34
CA ASN A 47 4.39 9.14 -7.33
C ASN A 47 3.81 10.54 -7.06
N HIS A 48 3.72 10.93 -5.79
CA HIS A 48 3.17 12.22 -5.37
C HIS A 48 1.68 12.40 -5.70
N ASP A 49 0.91 11.31 -5.83
CA ASP A 49 -0.55 11.39 -6.00
C ASP A 49 -1.24 11.70 -4.67
N PHE A 50 -1.60 12.97 -4.48
CA PHE A 50 -2.18 13.46 -3.23
C PHE A 50 -3.49 12.78 -2.87
N ALA A 51 -4.35 12.50 -3.84
CA ALA A 51 -5.65 11.88 -3.60
C ALA A 51 -5.49 10.46 -3.04
N SER A 52 -4.51 9.72 -3.55
CA SER A 52 -4.19 8.34 -3.15
C SER A 52 -3.51 8.25 -1.79
N THR A 53 -2.90 9.33 -1.31
CA THR A 53 -2.35 9.41 0.06
C THR A 53 -3.20 10.23 1.03
N SER A 54 -4.42 10.60 0.63
CA SER A 54 -5.37 11.30 1.50
C SER A 54 -6.74 10.64 1.42
N THR A 55 -7.67 11.22 0.65
CA THR A 55 -9.07 10.80 0.56
C THR A 55 -9.25 9.33 0.17
N ASN A 56 -8.36 8.79 -0.68
CA ASN A 56 -8.49 7.42 -1.18
C ASN A 56 -7.63 6.41 -0.40
N LEU A 57 -6.78 6.88 0.52
CA LEU A 57 -5.77 6.04 1.15
C LEU A 57 -6.40 4.90 1.95
N GLU A 58 -7.45 5.17 2.70
CA GLU A 58 -8.17 4.15 3.48
C GLU A 58 -8.71 3.04 2.57
N GLY A 59 -9.31 3.39 1.43
CA GLY A 59 -9.78 2.41 0.45
C GLY A 59 -8.65 1.61 -0.20
N ILE A 60 -7.47 2.21 -0.39
CA ILE A 60 -6.28 1.52 -0.90
C ILE A 60 -5.75 0.54 0.15
N LEU A 61 -5.69 0.95 1.43
CA LEU A 61 -5.19 0.12 2.53
C LEU A 61 -6.12 -1.05 2.84
N ASN A 62 -7.44 -0.86 2.75
CA ASN A 62 -8.44 -1.93 2.85
C ASN A 62 -8.31 -3.01 1.77
N ILE A 63 -7.64 -2.72 0.64
CA ILE A 63 -7.35 -3.73 -0.38
C ILE A 63 -5.99 -4.38 -0.10
N ALA A 64 -5.01 -3.57 0.32
CA ALA A 64 -3.66 -4.04 0.56
C ALA A 64 -3.54 -4.92 1.82
N ASP A 65 -4.41 -4.74 2.82
CA ASP A 65 -4.41 -5.52 4.06
C ASP A 65 -4.95 -6.95 3.90
N GLU A 66 -5.65 -7.26 2.79
CA GLU A 66 -6.05 -8.61 2.42
C GLU A 66 -4.88 -9.50 1.99
N TYR A 67 -3.70 -8.92 1.70
CA TYR A 67 -2.54 -9.67 1.24
C TYR A 67 -1.77 -10.31 2.40
N VAL A 68 -1.43 -11.58 2.19
CA VAL A 68 -0.67 -12.40 3.15
C VAL A 68 0.65 -12.88 2.56
N ILE A 69 1.63 -13.14 3.43
CA ILE A 69 2.88 -13.82 3.13
C ILE A 69 2.90 -15.19 3.78
N GLU A 70 3.26 -16.21 3.01
CA GLU A 70 3.47 -17.57 3.53
C GLU A 70 4.81 -17.66 4.25
N THR A 71 4.77 -18.02 5.53
CA THR A 71 5.97 -18.16 6.37
C THR A 71 6.09 -19.58 6.92
N ALA A 72 7.22 -19.91 7.53
CA ALA A 72 7.40 -21.17 8.25
C ALA A 72 6.38 -21.38 9.40
N TYR A 73 5.74 -20.29 9.86
CA TYR A 73 4.73 -20.31 10.91
C TYR A 73 3.29 -20.22 10.36
N GLY A 74 3.13 -20.32 9.04
CA GLY A 74 1.86 -20.16 8.32
C GLY A 74 1.71 -18.80 7.64
N ALA A 75 0.55 -18.57 7.03
CA ALA A 75 0.21 -17.31 6.40
C ALA A 75 0.09 -16.17 7.43
N GLN A 76 0.80 -15.07 7.19
CA GLN A 76 0.79 -13.87 8.03
C GLN A 76 0.38 -12.65 7.19
N PRO A 77 -0.37 -11.70 7.74
CA PRO A 77 -0.76 -10.49 6.99
C PRO A 77 0.46 -9.62 6.71
N LEU A 78 0.55 -9.08 5.49
CA LEU A 78 1.63 -8.17 5.10
C LEU A 78 1.48 -6.80 5.77
N ILE A 79 0.24 -6.38 6.03
CA ILE A 79 -0.12 -5.18 6.78
C ILE A 79 -0.98 -5.60 7.95
N SER A 80 -0.52 -5.36 9.19
CA SER A 80 -1.28 -5.73 10.39
C SER A 80 -2.19 -4.61 10.91
N LYS A 81 -1.85 -3.35 10.61
CA LYS A 81 -2.59 -2.16 11.03
C LYS A 81 -2.16 -0.93 10.23
N TYR A 82 -3.06 0.04 10.12
CA TYR A 82 -2.80 1.41 9.70
C TYR A 82 -3.61 2.36 10.60
N ARG A 83 -3.10 3.58 10.80
CA ARG A 83 -3.71 4.62 11.65
C ARG A 83 -3.45 5.99 11.06
#